data_AF-A0A0V1MRL0-F1
#
_entry.id   AF-A0A0V1MRL0-F1
#
_cell.length_a   1.000
_cell.length_b   1.000
_cell.length_c   1.000
_cell.angle_alpha   90.00
_cell.angle_beta   90.00
_cell.angle_gamma   90.00
#
_symmetry.space_group_name_H-M   'P 1'
#
loop_
_entity.id
_entity.type
_entity.pdbx_description
1 polymer ?
#
loop_
_entity_poly.entity_id
_entity_poly.type
_entity_poly.pdbx_seq_one_letter_code
_entity_poly.pdbx_strand_id
1 'polypeptide(L)'
;LLPVDCQQDIQNRLQKRKIKIDSEHEKKKRKEEEEEEETSNSKGKCFTTAEKEKEMLNIQCNKFWEIKDNLRNNLTKREMEKLLLHNGQQITRKFEITNHLADCIMFGPLEPCPACEQGQLFFSSRFNSYLCGGNISAWTVCKYSTQKPGRKKFTIPELLSDNNYLKCLPKDGEHSERFFSSRRPLVRNLLKGINFFIQPDLHDVKKNIEKLGGTIVAQLTSKVMLAIFSEASLHSESYSNFVLKMSEKRIACVSESFVDQLQSIPLHDALAKCKINSWDADSIEVKRDQIGYSSLEKTTPGSSKRKKFGQESDHGKVIIKGGGAVHACSGLHEIAHVYQQNGKTYDVVLNAVDVDSGRNSYYKLQILKHDHLDQFWVSRAWGRIGTTIGSHLLESFDTALEAIEFFCESV
;
A
#
# COMPACT_ATOMS: atom_id res chain seq x y z
N LEU A 1 -29.24 -22.73 -33.68
CA LEU A 1 -28.61 -22.19 -34.90
C LEU A 1 -29.04 -20.73 -35.00
N LEU A 2 -28.18 -19.80 -34.59
CA LEU A 2 -28.46 -18.36 -34.71
C LEU A 2 -28.34 -17.96 -36.20
N PRO A 3 -29.13 -16.99 -36.70
CA PRO A 3 -29.23 -16.71 -38.13
C PRO A 3 -27.88 -16.20 -38.70
N VAL A 4 -27.54 -16.69 -39.89
CA VAL A 4 -26.28 -16.46 -40.62
C VAL A 4 -25.99 -14.95 -40.83
N ASP A 5 -27.03 -14.11 -40.81
CA ASP A 5 -26.91 -12.65 -41.01
C ASP A 5 -26.23 -11.91 -39.85
N CYS A 6 -26.22 -12.46 -38.63
CA CYS A 6 -25.62 -11.78 -37.47
C CYS A 6 -24.08 -11.94 -37.40
N GLN A 7 -23.54 -13.03 -37.96
CA GLN A 7 -22.09 -13.27 -37.99
C GLN A 7 -21.40 -12.42 -39.07
N GLN A 8 -22.06 -12.21 -40.21
CA GLN A 8 -21.55 -11.39 -41.31
C GLN A 8 -21.44 -9.90 -40.88
N ASP A 9 -22.42 -9.41 -40.12
CA ASP A 9 -22.41 -8.04 -39.58
C ASP A 9 -21.31 -7.81 -38.55
N ILE A 10 -21.00 -8.81 -37.71
CA ILE A 10 -19.89 -8.73 -36.76
C ILE A 10 -18.55 -8.74 -37.49
N GLN A 11 -18.37 -9.59 -38.51
CA GLN A 11 -17.15 -9.59 -39.32
C GLN A 11 -16.95 -8.29 -40.09
N ASN A 12 -18.01 -7.73 -40.67
CA ASN A 12 -17.97 -6.44 -41.37
C ASN A 12 -17.62 -5.28 -40.42
N ARG A 13 -18.10 -5.30 -39.16
CA ARG A 13 -17.72 -4.30 -38.13
C ARG A 13 -16.27 -4.46 -37.69
N LEU A 14 -15.77 -5.68 -37.59
CA LEU A 14 -14.37 -5.97 -37.25
C LEU A 14 -13.41 -5.56 -38.38
N GLN A 15 -13.77 -5.82 -39.65
CA GLN A 15 -13.00 -5.35 -40.81
C GLN A 15 -12.97 -3.81 -40.91
N LYS A 16 -14.11 -3.14 -40.72
CA LYS A 16 -14.16 -1.66 -40.69
C LYS A 16 -13.32 -1.07 -39.55
N ARG A 17 -13.28 -1.72 -38.38
CA ARG A 17 -12.40 -1.30 -37.28
C ARG A 17 -10.93 -1.55 -37.58
N LYS A 18 -10.59 -2.67 -38.22
CA LYS A 18 -9.21 -2.98 -38.63
C LYS A 18 -8.69 -1.96 -39.65
N ILE A 19 -9.46 -1.65 -40.69
CA ILE A 19 -9.12 -0.62 -41.69
C ILE A 19 -8.92 0.76 -41.04
N LYS A 20 -9.74 1.10 -40.03
CA LYS A 20 -9.60 2.38 -39.33
C LYS A 20 -8.32 2.44 -38.48
N ILE A 21 -7.98 1.34 -37.80
CA ILE A 21 -6.75 1.21 -37.01
C ILE A 21 -5.52 1.26 -37.92
N ASP A 22 -5.54 0.52 -39.04
CA ASP A 22 -4.46 0.52 -40.02
C ASP A 22 -4.26 1.91 -40.63
N SER A 23 -5.35 2.66 -40.89
CA SER A 23 -5.29 4.05 -41.37
C SER A 23 -4.75 5.05 -40.34
N GLU A 24 -5.00 4.82 -39.05
CA GLU A 24 -4.44 5.63 -37.96
C GLU A 24 -2.96 5.30 -37.71
N HIS A 25 -2.56 4.05 -37.95
CA HIS A 25 -1.18 3.59 -37.87
C HIS A 25 -0.35 4.11 -39.04
N GLU A 26 -0.87 4.10 -40.27
CA GLU A 26 -0.21 4.74 -41.43
C GLU A 26 -0.06 6.26 -41.26
N LYS A 27 -1.05 6.93 -40.66
CA LYS A 27 -0.95 8.37 -40.36
C LYS A 27 0.07 8.69 -39.28
N LYS A 28 0.29 7.79 -38.31
CA LYS A 28 1.37 7.92 -37.32
C LYS A 28 2.74 7.64 -37.95
N LYS A 29 2.82 6.59 -38.77
CA LYS A 29 4.05 6.23 -39.47
C LYS A 29 4.52 7.33 -40.43
N ARG A 30 3.61 7.98 -41.16
CA ARG A 30 3.95 9.16 -42.00
C ARG A 30 4.43 10.36 -41.19
N LYS A 31 3.92 10.55 -39.96
CA LYS A 31 4.43 11.60 -39.05
C LYS A 31 5.79 11.28 -38.47
N GLU A 32 6.06 9.99 -38.20
CA GLU A 32 7.38 9.52 -37.77
C GLU A 32 8.41 9.60 -38.91
N GLU A 33 8.00 9.29 -40.16
CA GLU A 33 8.84 9.45 -41.37
C GLU A 33 9.12 10.93 -41.71
N GLU A 34 8.14 11.84 -41.51
CA GLU A 34 8.34 13.30 -41.64
C GLU A 34 9.26 13.87 -40.54
N GLU A 35 9.24 13.33 -39.31
CA GLU A 35 10.17 13.71 -38.22
C GLU A 35 11.58 13.09 -38.40
N GLU A 36 11.70 11.95 -39.09
CA GLU A 36 12.98 11.32 -39.45
C GLU A 36 13.68 12.04 -40.64
N GLU A 37 12.95 12.53 -41.64
CA GLU A 37 13.56 13.28 -42.75
C GLU A 37 14.18 14.62 -42.32
N GLU A 38 13.57 15.34 -41.35
CA GLU A 38 14.15 16.58 -40.79
C GLU A 38 15.40 16.34 -39.92
N THR A 39 15.64 15.11 -39.45
CA THR A 39 16.80 14.78 -38.60
C THR A 39 17.96 14.12 -39.36
N SER A 40 17.81 13.89 -40.66
CA SER A 40 18.79 13.19 -41.50
C SER A 40 20.06 13.98 -41.87
N ASN A 41 20.21 15.24 -41.41
CA ASN A 41 21.38 16.06 -41.72
C ASN A 41 22.19 16.50 -40.48
N SER A 42 22.54 15.57 -39.58
CA SER A 42 23.76 15.72 -38.77
C SER A 42 24.27 14.38 -38.23
N LYS A 43 25.60 14.23 -38.28
CA LYS A 43 26.39 13.03 -37.98
C LYS A 43 26.14 12.46 -36.58
N GLY A 44 25.89 11.14 -36.52
CA GLY A 44 26.24 10.23 -35.41
C GLY A 44 25.81 10.65 -33.99
N LYS A 45 24.55 10.40 -33.62
CA LYS A 45 24.06 10.61 -32.25
C LYS A 45 24.44 9.41 -31.36
N CYS A 46 25.44 9.59 -30.50
CA CYS A 46 25.75 8.65 -29.42
C CYS A 46 24.66 8.72 -28.36
N PHE A 47 23.79 7.72 -28.28
CA PHE A 47 22.74 7.65 -27.26
C PHE A 47 23.34 7.44 -25.86
N THR A 48 22.90 8.26 -24.91
CA THR A 48 23.27 8.13 -23.50
C THR A 48 22.66 6.84 -22.91
N THR A 49 23.28 6.26 -21.88
CA THR A 49 22.79 5.05 -21.20
C THR A 49 21.36 5.18 -20.66
N ALA A 50 20.97 6.39 -20.24
CA ALA A 50 19.63 6.69 -19.74
C ALA A 50 18.54 6.69 -20.84
N GLU A 51 18.88 7.09 -22.06
CA GLU A 51 17.94 7.07 -23.20
C GLU A 51 17.64 5.64 -23.63
N LYS A 52 18.67 4.80 -23.69
CA LYS A 52 18.53 3.36 -23.96
C LYS A 52 17.71 2.66 -22.87
N GLU A 53 17.93 2.98 -21.60
CA GLU A 53 17.13 2.45 -20.48
C GLU A 53 15.64 2.80 -20.67
N LYS A 54 15.35 4.07 -20.99
CA LYS A 54 13.99 4.55 -21.20
C LYS A 54 13.31 3.88 -22.40
N GLU A 55 14.05 3.68 -23.49
CA GLU A 55 13.56 2.99 -24.68
C GLU A 55 13.19 1.53 -24.36
N MET A 56 14.07 0.80 -23.67
CA MET A 56 13.82 -0.58 -23.25
C MET A 56 12.60 -0.69 -22.31
N LEU A 57 12.44 0.26 -21.39
CA LEU A 57 11.25 0.34 -20.51
C LEU A 57 9.97 0.60 -21.30
N ASN A 58 10.01 1.48 -22.31
CA ASN A 58 8.86 1.77 -23.15
C ASN A 58 8.46 0.55 -23.99
N ILE A 59 9.43 -0.14 -24.60
CA ILE A 59 9.19 -1.37 -25.36
C ILE A 59 8.54 -2.42 -24.46
N GLN A 60 9.08 -2.63 -23.26
CA GLN A 60 8.51 -3.56 -22.29
C GLN A 60 7.08 -3.18 -21.90
N CYS A 61 6.83 -1.89 -21.61
CA CYS A 61 5.51 -1.38 -21.22
C CYS A 61 4.48 -1.59 -22.34
N ASN A 62 4.83 -1.25 -23.58
CA ASN A 62 3.94 -1.39 -24.74
C ASN A 62 3.55 -2.85 -24.98
N LYS A 63 4.53 -3.78 -24.96
CA LYS A 63 4.27 -5.22 -25.07
C LYS A 63 3.37 -5.73 -23.95
N PHE A 64 3.60 -5.28 -22.71
CA PHE A 64 2.78 -5.68 -21.57
C PHE A 64 1.32 -5.22 -21.71
N TRP A 65 1.09 -3.99 -22.18
CA TRP A 65 -0.24 -3.48 -22.44
C TRP A 65 -0.95 -4.20 -23.58
N GLU A 66 -0.24 -4.50 -24.67
CA GLU A 66 -0.77 -5.29 -25.79
C GLU A 66 -1.25 -6.67 -25.34
N ILE A 67 -0.45 -7.38 -24.53
CA ILE A 67 -0.85 -8.68 -23.95
C ILE A 67 -2.11 -8.50 -23.09
N LYS A 68 -2.16 -7.48 -22.24
CA LYS A 68 -3.34 -7.24 -21.39
C LYS A 68 -4.62 -6.98 -22.18
N ASP A 69 -4.54 -6.16 -23.21
CA ASP A 69 -5.70 -5.83 -24.04
C ASP A 69 -6.18 -7.05 -24.81
N ASN A 70 -5.26 -7.85 -25.33
CA ASN A 70 -5.60 -9.10 -25.99
C ASN A 70 -6.19 -10.13 -25.02
N LEU A 71 -5.69 -10.23 -23.79
CA LEU A 71 -6.28 -11.09 -22.75
C LEU A 71 -7.72 -10.65 -22.45
N ARG A 72 -7.98 -9.35 -22.34
CA ARG A 72 -9.32 -8.80 -22.07
C ARG A 72 -10.29 -9.03 -23.22
N ASN A 73 -9.82 -8.95 -24.46
CA ASN A 73 -10.65 -9.08 -25.64
C ASN A 73 -10.95 -10.54 -26.03
N ASN A 74 -10.07 -11.48 -25.70
CA ASN A 74 -10.15 -12.86 -26.20
C ASN A 74 -10.40 -13.93 -25.12
N LEU A 75 -10.31 -13.59 -23.83
CA LEU A 75 -10.48 -14.54 -22.73
C LEU A 75 -11.46 -14.02 -21.68
N THR A 76 -12.26 -14.94 -21.16
CA THR A 76 -13.13 -14.70 -20.01
C THR A 76 -12.35 -14.77 -18.70
N LYS A 77 -12.88 -14.15 -17.65
CA LYS A 77 -12.27 -14.18 -16.31
C LYS A 77 -12.01 -15.61 -15.82
N ARG A 78 -12.96 -16.53 -16.02
CA ARG A 78 -12.84 -17.93 -15.60
C ARG A 78 -11.71 -18.68 -16.33
N GLU A 79 -11.50 -18.38 -17.61
CA GLU A 79 -10.40 -18.97 -18.38
C GLU A 79 -9.05 -18.44 -17.89
N MET A 80 -8.96 -17.14 -17.61
CA MET A 80 -7.75 -16.55 -17.02
C MET A 80 -7.41 -17.16 -15.64
N GLU A 81 -8.42 -17.38 -14.80
CA GLU A 81 -8.24 -18.05 -13.50
C GLU A 81 -7.74 -19.50 -13.68
N LYS A 82 -8.32 -20.26 -14.62
CA LYS A 82 -7.85 -21.62 -14.93
C LYS A 82 -6.40 -21.65 -15.42
N LEU A 83 -6.00 -20.69 -16.27
CA LEU A 83 -4.62 -20.59 -16.76
C LEU A 83 -3.63 -20.34 -15.63
N LEU A 84 -3.97 -19.46 -14.69
CA LEU A 84 -3.12 -19.18 -13.53
C LEU A 84 -2.99 -20.42 -12.63
N LEU A 85 -4.11 -21.09 -12.32
CA LEU A 85 -4.12 -22.29 -11.49
C LEU A 85 -3.31 -23.43 -12.12
N HIS A 86 -3.43 -23.65 -13.43
CA HIS A 86 -2.65 -24.66 -14.15
C HIS A 86 -1.14 -24.41 -14.07
N ASN A 87 -0.73 -23.14 -14.06
CA ASN A 87 0.67 -22.73 -13.92
C ASN A 87 1.12 -22.58 -12.45
N GLY A 88 0.36 -23.16 -11.51
CA GLY A 88 0.69 -23.16 -10.09
C GLY A 88 0.68 -21.79 -9.42
N GLN A 89 -0.03 -20.81 -10.00
CA GLN A 89 -0.11 -19.46 -9.47
C GLN A 89 -1.32 -19.29 -8.54
N GLN A 90 -1.11 -18.66 -7.38
CA GLN A 90 -2.19 -18.33 -6.46
C GLN A 90 -2.94 -17.08 -6.90
N ILE A 91 -4.28 -17.17 -6.91
CA ILE A 91 -5.17 -16.06 -7.24
C ILE A 91 -5.59 -15.39 -5.94
N THR A 92 -5.17 -14.14 -5.72
CA THR A 92 -5.60 -13.35 -4.57
C THR A 92 -6.42 -12.15 -5.02
N ARG A 93 -7.40 -11.75 -4.22
CA ARG A 93 -8.24 -10.56 -4.50
C ARG A 93 -7.44 -9.25 -4.52
N LYS A 94 -6.21 -9.27 -3.99
CA LYS A 94 -5.32 -8.09 -3.89
C LYS A 94 -4.75 -7.67 -5.24
N PHE A 95 -4.64 -8.59 -6.20
CA PHE A 95 -4.00 -8.33 -7.49
C PHE A 95 -4.97 -8.57 -8.65
N GLU A 96 -4.87 -7.72 -9.68
CA GLU A 96 -5.67 -7.85 -10.89
C GLU A 96 -5.23 -9.09 -11.69
N ILE A 97 -6.15 -10.03 -11.90
CA ILE A 97 -5.90 -11.31 -12.60
C ILE A 97 -5.25 -11.09 -13.96
N THR A 98 -5.70 -10.09 -14.71
CA THR A 98 -5.16 -9.75 -16.04
C THR A 98 -3.69 -9.34 -15.96
N ASN A 99 -3.29 -8.57 -14.95
CA ASN A 99 -1.89 -8.16 -14.76
C ASN A 99 -1.02 -9.34 -14.37
N HIS A 100 -1.53 -10.23 -13.51
CA HIS A 100 -0.82 -11.44 -13.09
C HIS A 100 -0.57 -12.37 -14.28
N LEU A 101 -1.63 -12.64 -15.06
CA LEU A 101 -1.52 -13.52 -16.22
C LEU A 101 -0.63 -12.91 -17.31
N ALA A 102 -0.73 -11.61 -17.56
CA ALA A 102 0.18 -10.93 -18.48
C ALA A 102 1.66 -11.03 -18.04
N ASP A 103 1.94 -10.94 -16.73
CA ASP A 103 3.29 -11.16 -16.20
C ASP A 103 3.77 -12.59 -16.45
N CYS A 104 2.89 -13.58 -16.22
CA CYS A 104 3.22 -14.99 -16.44
C CYS A 104 3.46 -15.32 -17.91
N ILE A 105 2.71 -14.71 -18.84
CA ILE A 105 2.88 -14.92 -20.28
C ILE A 105 4.16 -14.24 -20.78
N MET A 106 4.42 -13.02 -20.33
CA MET A 106 5.57 -12.23 -20.81
C MET A 106 6.89 -12.75 -20.23
N PHE A 107 6.94 -12.96 -18.92
CA PHE A 107 8.17 -13.24 -18.18
C PHE A 107 8.28 -14.69 -17.70
N GLY A 108 7.17 -15.44 -17.69
CA GLY A 108 7.09 -16.80 -17.14
C GLY A 108 6.44 -16.85 -15.75
N PRO A 109 5.71 -17.95 -15.43
CA PRO A 109 5.16 -18.22 -14.09
C PRO A 109 6.22 -18.14 -12.99
N LEU A 110 5.85 -17.52 -11.87
CA LEU A 110 6.74 -17.35 -10.72
C LEU A 110 6.82 -18.63 -9.89
N GLU A 111 8.01 -18.95 -9.42
CA GLU A 111 8.20 -20.02 -8.44
C GLU A 111 7.73 -19.60 -7.05
N PRO A 112 7.45 -20.58 -6.16
CA PRO A 112 7.14 -20.30 -4.77
C PRO A 112 8.25 -19.51 -4.09
N CYS A 113 7.89 -18.73 -3.07
CA CYS A 113 8.84 -17.90 -2.35
C CYS A 113 9.91 -18.76 -1.66
N PRO A 114 11.21 -18.49 -1.86
CA PRO A 114 12.29 -19.29 -1.24
C PRO A 114 12.40 -19.10 0.27
N ALA A 115 11.78 -18.06 0.84
CA ALA A 115 11.84 -17.77 2.28
C ALA A 115 10.72 -18.42 3.10
N CYS A 116 9.52 -18.56 2.54
CA CYS A 116 8.39 -19.19 3.25
C CYS A 116 7.82 -20.43 2.55
N GLU A 117 8.34 -20.79 1.38
CA GLU A 117 8.03 -21.96 0.53
C GLU A 117 6.58 -22.06 0.01
N GLN A 118 5.61 -21.48 0.72
CA GLN A 118 4.18 -21.54 0.42
C GLN A 118 3.65 -20.22 -0.16
N GLY A 119 4.42 -19.14 -0.01
CA GLY A 119 4.01 -17.81 -0.43
C GLY A 119 4.18 -17.60 -1.93
N GLN A 120 3.16 -16.99 -2.55
CA GLN A 120 3.22 -16.53 -3.94
C GLN A 120 3.90 -15.15 -4.02
N LEU A 121 4.78 -14.97 -5.00
CA LEU A 121 5.37 -13.68 -5.35
C LEU A 121 4.44 -12.89 -6.27
N PHE A 122 4.41 -11.56 -6.09
CA PHE A 122 3.65 -10.65 -6.94
C PHE A 122 4.47 -9.39 -7.25
N PHE A 123 4.38 -8.90 -8.48
CA PHE A 123 5.05 -7.66 -8.86
C PHE A 123 4.41 -6.44 -8.19
N SER A 124 5.21 -5.61 -7.53
CA SER A 124 4.79 -4.32 -6.98
C SER A 124 5.47 -3.17 -7.68
N SER A 125 4.70 -2.36 -8.40
CA SER A 125 5.19 -1.12 -9.03
C SER A 125 5.73 -0.12 -8.01
N ARG A 126 5.20 -0.13 -6.78
CA ARG A 126 5.58 0.76 -5.67
C ARG A 126 7.01 0.50 -5.18
N PHE A 127 7.41 -0.76 -5.16
CA PHE A 127 8.73 -1.19 -4.67
C PHE A 127 9.67 -1.56 -5.82
N ASN A 128 9.17 -1.55 -7.06
CA ASN A 128 9.92 -1.95 -8.25
C ASN A 128 10.59 -3.32 -8.05
N SER A 129 9.86 -4.24 -7.43
CA SER A 129 10.32 -5.58 -7.07
C SER A 129 9.14 -6.53 -6.92
N TYR A 130 9.42 -7.83 -6.91
CA TYR A 130 8.49 -8.89 -6.56
C TYR A 130 8.47 -9.07 -5.04
N LEU A 131 7.27 -9.03 -4.46
CA LEU A 131 7.04 -9.18 -3.02
C LEU A 131 6.30 -10.49 -2.73
N CYS A 132 6.65 -11.13 -1.63
CA CYS A 132 5.89 -12.27 -1.13
C CYS A 132 4.56 -11.81 -0.51
N GLY A 133 3.47 -12.46 -0.90
CA GLY A 133 2.15 -12.28 -0.28
C GLY A 133 1.82 -13.30 0.81
N GLY A 134 2.75 -14.21 1.12
CA GLY A 134 2.57 -15.28 2.10
C GLY A 134 3.00 -14.91 3.53
N ASN A 135 2.88 -15.88 4.43
CA ASN A 135 3.28 -15.74 5.82
C ASN A 135 4.39 -16.74 6.15
N ILE A 136 5.29 -16.37 7.07
CA ILE A 136 6.32 -17.28 7.63
C ILE A 136 5.70 -18.13 8.74
N SER A 137 4.83 -17.53 9.54
CA SER A 137 4.07 -18.19 10.61
C SER A 137 2.63 -17.66 10.63
N ALA A 138 1.76 -18.24 11.45
CA ALA A 138 0.39 -17.73 11.64
C ALA A 138 0.33 -16.24 12.06
N TRP A 139 1.42 -15.72 12.64
CA TRP A 139 1.50 -14.38 13.22
C TRP A 139 2.45 -13.44 12.48
N THR A 140 3.25 -13.95 11.53
CA THR A 140 4.33 -13.18 10.89
C THR A 140 4.23 -13.25 9.37
N VAL A 141 4.04 -12.08 8.75
CA VAL A 141 4.00 -11.93 7.29
C VAL A 141 5.40 -12.06 6.69
N CYS A 142 5.51 -12.71 5.53
CA CYS A 142 6.78 -12.84 4.82
C CYS A 142 7.20 -11.50 4.20
N LYS A 143 8.41 -11.04 4.53
CA LYS A 143 8.99 -9.77 4.02
C LYS A 143 9.93 -9.95 2.82
N TYR A 144 9.95 -11.14 2.24
CA TYR A 144 10.84 -11.45 1.13
C TYR A 144 10.53 -10.59 -0.11
N SER A 145 11.58 -9.99 -0.68
CA SER A 145 11.53 -9.13 -1.86
C SER A 145 12.70 -9.44 -2.80
N THR A 146 12.44 -9.53 -4.10
CA THR A 146 13.48 -9.75 -5.11
C THR A 146 13.12 -9.09 -6.45
N GLN A 147 14.11 -8.65 -7.23
CA GLN A 147 13.91 -8.26 -8.63
C GLN A 147 14.06 -9.45 -9.59
N LYS A 148 14.79 -10.49 -9.18
CA LYS A 148 15.06 -11.69 -9.97
C LYS A 148 14.43 -12.92 -9.31
N PRO A 149 13.11 -13.11 -9.44
CA PRO A 149 12.46 -14.32 -8.96
C PRO A 149 12.80 -15.52 -9.84
N GLY A 150 12.82 -16.73 -9.26
CA GLY A 150 12.84 -17.97 -10.02
C GLY A 150 11.55 -18.13 -10.84
N ARG A 151 11.65 -18.66 -12.06
CA ARG A 151 10.52 -18.80 -12.98
C ARG A 151 10.52 -20.12 -13.71
N LYS A 152 9.32 -20.58 -14.08
CA LYS A 152 9.07 -21.79 -14.86
C LYS A 152 8.57 -21.44 -16.27
N LYS A 153 8.53 -22.44 -17.16
CA LYS A 153 7.95 -22.28 -18.50
C LYS A 153 6.42 -22.15 -18.40
N PHE A 154 5.84 -21.19 -19.09
CA PHE A 154 4.38 -21.04 -19.19
C PHE A 154 3.79 -22.20 -20.00
N THR A 155 2.75 -22.84 -19.47
CA THR A 155 2.06 -23.97 -20.12
C THR A 155 0.57 -23.69 -20.25
N ILE A 156 0.01 -24.07 -21.39
CA ILE A 156 -1.41 -23.89 -21.70
C ILE A 156 -2.13 -25.23 -21.47
N PRO A 157 -3.23 -25.29 -20.70
CA PRO A 157 -4.03 -26.50 -20.54
C PRO A 157 -4.60 -26.99 -21.89
N GLU A 158 -4.67 -28.30 -22.08
CA GLU A 158 -5.26 -28.93 -23.27
C GLU A 158 -6.69 -28.41 -23.53
N LEU A 159 -7.48 -28.25 -22.48
CA LEU A 159 -8.87 -27.75 -22.53
C LEU A 159 -9.04 -26.32 -23.08
N LEU A 160 -7.97 -25.52 -23.07
CA LEU A 160 -7.97 -24.14 -23.59
C LEU A 160 -7.13 -24.01 -24.85
N SER A 161 -6.58 -25.12 -25.35
CA SER A 161 -5.68 -25.13 -26.50
C SER A 161 -6.37 -24.75 -27.81
N ASP A 162 -7.71 -24.75 -27.85
CA ASP A 162 -8.50 -24.39 -29.03
C ASP A 162 -8.63 -22.89 -29.28
N ASN A 163 -8.33 -22.04 -28.29
CA ASN A 163 -8.45 -20.60 -28.44
C ASN A 163 -7.36 -20.06 -29.40
N ASN A 164 -7.78 -19.42 -30.49
CA ASN A 164 -6.90 -18.88 -31.53
C ASN A 164 -5.85 -17.91 -30.97
N TYR A 165 -6.18 -17.13 -29.94
CA TYR A 165 -5.23 -16.21 -29.32
C TYR A 165 -4.14 -16.96 -28.53
N LEU A 166 -4.52 -17.98 -27.75
CA LEU A 166 -3.58 -18.78 -26.96
C LEU A 166 -2.62 -19.58 -27.84
N LYS A 167 -3.06 -20.00 -29.04
CA LYS A 167 -2.20 -20.66 -30.03
C LYS A 167 -1.08 -19.75 -30.57
N CYS A 168 -1.34 -18.44 -30.64
CA CYS A 168 -0.42 -17.42 -31.14
C CYS A 168 0.52 -16.87 -30.06
N LEU A 169 0.37 -17.30 -28.80
CA LEU A 169 1.32 -16.92 -27.75
C LEU A 169 2.69 -17.54 -28.02
N PRO A 170 3.79 -16.83 -27.72
CA PRO A 170 5.13 -17.37 -27.88
C PRO A 170 5.28 -18.65 -27.06
N LYS A 171 5.56 -19.76 -27.74
CA LYS A 171 5.59 -21.12 -27.15
C LYS A 171 6.94 -21.49 -26.54
N ASP A 172 8.01 -20.77 -26.88
CA ASP A 172 9.39 -21.13 -26.53
C ASP A 172 10.27 -19.93 -26.18
N GLY A 173 10.98 -20.03 -25.05
CA GLY A 173 12.35 -19.53 -24.86
C GLY A 173 12.62 -18.02 -24.79
N GLU A 174 11.75 -17.17 -25.30
CA GLU A 174 11.96 -15.70 -25.32
C GLU A 174 11.31 -14.97 -24.14
N HIS A 175 11.33 -15.57 -22.95
CA HIS A 175 10.98 -14.81 -21.75
C HIS A 175 12.17 -13.90 -21.42
N SER A 176 12.12 -12.66 -21.90
CA SER A 176 13.08 -11.63 -21.51
C SER A 176 13.00 -11.44 -20.00
N GLU A 177 14.12 -11.30 -19.28
CA GLU A 177 14.07 -10.86 -17.88
C GLU A 177 13.31 -9.52 -17.80
N ARG A 178 12.49 -9.35 -16.75
CA ARG A 178 11.84 -8.05 -16.52
C ARG A 178 12.93 -7.00 -16.35
N PHE A 179 12.93 -6.01 -17.23
CA PHE A 179 13.79 -4.86 -17.13
C PHE A 179 13.22 -3.91 -16.08
N PHE A 180 14.02 -3.65 -15.05
CA PHE A 180 13.69 -2.71 -13.98
C PHE A 180 14.41 -1.41 -14.25
N SER A 181 13.75 -0.28 -13.96
CA SER A 181 14.49 0.99 -13.96
C SER A 181 15.54 0.96 -12.86
N SER A 182 16.72 1.49 -13.18
CA SER A 182 17.81 1.75 -12.25
C SER A 182 17.38 2.69 -11.13
N ARG A 183 16.35 3.52 -11.39
CA ARG A 183 15.77 4.45 -10.42
C ARG A 183 14.42 3.94 -9.96
N ARG A 184 14.17 4.02 -8.66
CA ARG A 184 12.86 3.74 -8.11
C ARG A 184 11.87 4.82 -8.58
N PRO A 185 10.72 4.44 -9.18
CA PRO A 185 9.68 5.39 -9.48
C PRO A 185 9.13 5.98 -8.18
N LEU A 186 9.51 7.22 -7.91
CA LEU A 186 9.02 7.95 -6.76
C LEU A 186 7.56 8.34 -7.00
N VAL A 187 6.67 7.88 -6.11
CA VAL A 187 5.26 8.29 -6.16
C VAL A 187 5.20 9.78 -5.81
N ARG A 188 4.48 10.59 -6.62
CA ARG A 188 4.36 12.05 -6.40
C ARG A 188 3.81 12.46 -5.04
N ASN A 189 3.24 11.52 -4.27
CA ASN A 189 2.69 11.74 -2.93
C ASN A 189 3.50 11.05 -1.83
N LEU A 190 4.74 10.62 -2.11
CA LEU A 190 5.57 9.89 -1.16
C LEU A 190 5.78 10.65 0.15
N LEU A 191 5.97 11.96 0.06
CA LEU A 191 6.23 12.86 1.19
C LEU A 191 4.99 13.65 1.61
N LYS A 192 3.80 13.27 1.12
CA LYS A 192 2.55 13.97 1.39
C LYS A 192 2.26 14.03 2.89
N GLY A 193 1.99 15.23 3.38
CA GLY A 193 1.68 15.47 4.79
C GLY A 193 2.90 15.36 5.70
N ILE A 194 4.11 15.55 5.17
CA ILE A 194 5.34 15.68 5.95
C ILE A 194 5.86 17.12 5.78
N ASN A 195 6.04 17.80 6.90
CA ASN A 195 6.56 19.16 6.93
C ASN A 195 8.09 19.16 7.10
N PHE A 196 8.79 19.80 6.18
CA PHE A 196 10.24 19.91 6.14
C PHE A 196 10.72 21.31 6.52
N PHE A 197 11.84 21.38 7.24
CA PHE A 197 12.63 22.59 7.42
C PHE A 197 14.02 22.36 6.82
N ILE A 198 14.53 23.29 6.03
CA ILE A 198 15.76 23.10 5.24
C ILE A 198 16.69 24.28 5.48
N GLN A 199 17.94 24.00 5.84
CA GLN A 199 18.97 25.00 6.04
C GLN A 199 20.37 24.40 5.75
N PRO A 200 21.25 25.06 4.95
CA PRO A 200 21.02 26.29 4.19
C PRO A 200 19.99 26.13 3.06
N ASP A 201 19.67 27.21 2.35
CA ASP A 201 18.63 27.18 1.31
C ASP A 201 19.07 26.39 0.05
N LEU A 202 18.73 25.10 0.04
CA LEU A 202 19.00 24.19 -1.06
C LEU A 202 17.83 24.15 -2.06
N HIS A 203 17.87 25.00 -3.08
CA HIS A 203 16.78 25.16 -4.06
C HIS A 203 16.41 23.86 -4.79
N ASP A 204 17.39 23.03 -5.14
CA ASP A 204 17.15 21.77 -5.87
C ASP A 204 16.47 20.73 -4.97
N VAL A 205 16.91 20.63 -3.72
CA VAL A 205 16.33 19.75 -2.70
C VAL A 205 14.89 20.17 -2.40
N LYS A 206 14.63 21.49 -2.27
CA LYS A 206 13.28 22.05 -2.08
C LYS A 206 12.33 21.63 -3.22
N LYS A 207 12.73 21.88 -4.47
CA LYS A 207 11.93 21.51 -5.65
C LYS A 207 11.65 20.01 -5.69
N ASN A 208 12.62 19.17 -5.34
CA ASN A 208 12.43 17.72 -5.36
C ASN A 208 11.49 17.24 -4.24
N ILE A 209 11.53 17.85 -3.05
CA ILE A 209 10.59 17.53 -1.97
C ILE A 209 9.15 17.92 -2.34
N GLU A 210 8.97 19.10 -2.94
CA GLU A 210 7.66 19.57 -3.41
C GLU A 210 7.10 18.66 -4.52
N LYS A 211 7.93 18.23 -5.47
CA LYS A 211 7.55 17.24 -6.50
C LYS A 211 7.07 15.90 -5.91
N LEU A 212 7.56 15.55 -4.72
CA LEU A 212 7.18 14.34 -3.97
C LEU A 212 6.02 14.58 -2.98
N GLY A 213 5.45 15.79 -2.98
CA GLY A 213 4.28 16.17 -2.19
C GLY A 213 4.59 16.64 -0.78
N GLY A 214 5.87 16.83 -0.43
CA GLY A 214 6.29 17.37 0.86
C GLY A 214 6.04 18.87 0.96
N THR A 215 5.80 19.36 2.18
CA THR A 215 5.53 20.76 2.47
C THR A 215 6.74 21.39 3.16
N ILE A 216 7.25 22.51 2.63
CA ILE A 216 8.39 23.21 3.21
C ILE A 216 7.90 24.33 4.12
N VAL A 217 8.46 24.41 5.32
CA VAL A 217 8.15 25.42 6.33
C VAL A 217 9.35 26.35 6.49
N ALA A 218 9.12 27.66 6.43
CA ALA A 218 10.18 28.67 6.52
C ALA A 218 10.80 28.80 7.93
N GLN A 219 10.11 28.31 8.97
CA GLN A 219 10.54 28.43 10.37
C GLN A 219 10.44 27.09 11.10
N LEU A 220 11.36 26.89 12.05
CA LEU A 220 11.40 25.68 12.88
C LEU A 220 10.26 25.69 13.92
N THR A 221 9.07 25.22 13.51
CA THR A 221 7.87 25.12 14.35
C THR A 221 7.66 23.70 14.86
N SER A 222 6.77 23.49 15.84
CA SER A 222 6.39 22.15 16.31
C SER A 222 5.73 21.29 15.23
N LYS A 223 5.23 21.92 14.15
CA LYS A 223 4.66 21.23 13.00
C LYS A 223 5.72 20.58 12.10
N VAL A 224 6.99 20.97 12.23
CA VAL A 224 8.08 20.41 11.43
C VAL A 224 8.37 18.98 11.89
N MET A 225 8.35 18.05 10.94
CA MET A 225 8.58 16.64 11.19
C MET A 225 10.03 16.25 10.91
N LEU A 226 10.59 16.76 9.81
CA LEU A 226 11.97 16.49 9.40
C LEU A 226 12.70 17.80 9.11
N ALA A 227 13.96 17.86 9.54
CA ALA A 227 14.89 18.91 9.18
C ALA A 227 15.97 18.37 8.24
N ILE A 228 16.39 19.15 7.25
CA ILE A 228 17.47 18.79 6.32
C ILE A 228 18.63 19.77 6.49
N PHE A 229 19.80 19.22 6.80
CA PHE A 229 21.04 19.95 6.98
C PHE A 229 22.21 19.17 6.35
N SER A 230 23.30 19.85 5.98
CA SER A 230 24.56 19.16 5.74
C SER A 230 25.27 18.89 7.07
N GLU A 231 26.00 17.78 7.16
CA GLU A 231 26.76 17.43 8.37
C GLU A 231 27.71 18.55 8.78
N ALA A 232 28.40 19.16 7.81
CA ALA A 232 29.28 20.31 8.04
C ALA A 232 28.53 21.53 8.61
N SER A 233 27.30 21.80 8.16
CA SER A 233 26.51 22.93 8.67
C SER A 233 25.97 22.67 10.07
N LEU A 234 25.66 21.42 10.40
CA LEU A 234 25.13 21.05 11.72
C LEU A 234 26.15 21.27 12.84
N HIS A 235 27.45 21.06 12.55
CA HIS A 235 28.54 21.24 13.51
C HIS A 235 29.09 22.67 13.60
N SER A 236 28.62 23.57 12.74
CA SER A 236 29.07 24.97 12.77
C SER A 236 28.40 25.75 13.90
N GLU A 237 29.16 26.61 14.59
CA GLU A 237 28.67 27.45 15.69
C GLU A 237 27.47 28.32 15.30
N SER A 238 27.42 28.76 14.03
CA SER A 238 26.33 29.56 13.47
C SER A 238 24.96 28.88 13.53
N TYR A 239 24.92 27.54 13.59
CA TYR A 239 23.69 26.76 13.60
C TYR A 239 23.37 26.08 14.95
N SER A 240 24.19 26.35 15.98
CA SER A 240 23.99 25.87 17.36
C SER A 240 22.58 26.15 17.90
N ASN A 241 22.06 27.35 17.65
CA ASN A 241 20.70 27.74 18.04
C ASN A 241 19.60 26.90 17.36
N PHE A 242 19.84 26.43 16.13
CA PHE A 242 18.90 25.52 15.46
C PHE A 242 18.97 24.11 16.05
N VAL A 243 20.18 23.63 16.37
CA VAL A 243 20.39 22.33 17.04
C VAL A 243 19.63 22.28 18.36
N LEU A 244 19.75 23.31 19.21
CA LEU A 244 19.02 23.41 20.46
C LEU A 244 17.49 23.35 20.23
N LYS A 245 16.96 24.20 19.35
CA LYS A 245 15.53 24.21 19.03
C LYS A 245 15.02 22.89 18.44
N MET A 246 15.85 22.21 17.65
CA MET A 246 15.52 20.90 17.09
C MET A 246 15.51 19.82 18.18
N SER A 247 16.45 19.85 19.11
CA SER A 247 16.51 18.92 20.24
C SER A 247 15.33 19.10 21.20
N GLU A 248 15.00 20.34 21.57
CA GLU A 248 13.85 20.66 22.43
C GLU A 248 12.53 20.19 21.83
N LYS A 249 12.36 20.36 20.52
CA LYS A 249 11.16 19.96 19.78
C LYS A 249 11.25 18.54 19.22
N ARG A 250 12.29 17.78 19.60
CA ARG A 250 12.56 16.39 19.21
C ARG A 250 12.40 16.15 17.70
N ILE A 251 12.91 17.08 16.88
CA ILE A 251 12.82 17.02 15.41
C ILE A 251 13.94 16.15 14.86
N ALA A 252 13.63 15.21 13.97
CA ALA A 252 14.64 14.40 13.30
C ALA A 252 15.38 15.23 12.24
N CYS A 253 16.70 15.07 12.17
CA CYS A 253 17.55 15.76 11.20
C CYS A 253 18.18 14.75 10.25
N VAL A 254 18.04 14.99 8.95
CA VAL A 254 18.60 14.14 7.89
C VAL A 254 19.52 14.94 6.97
N SER A 255 20.45 14.24 6.31
CA SER A 255 21.38 14.87 5.38
C SER A 255 20.70 15.28 4.06
N GLU A 256 21.30 16.22 3.33
CA GLU A 256 20.83 16.67 2.01
C GLU A 256 20.74 15.53 0.98
N SER A 257 21.55 14.50 1.14
CA SER A 257 21.53 13.29 0.31
C SER A 257 20.25 12.45 0.47
N PHE A 258 19.41 12.74 1.47
CA PHE A 258 18.15 12.03 1.74
C PHE A 258 17.27 11.92 0.50
N VAL A 259 17.09 13.02 -0.23
CA VAL A 259 16.19 13.06 -1.39
C VAL A 259 16.71 12.20 -2.54
N ASP A 260 18.03 12.10 -2.69
CA ASP A 260 18.65 11.23 -3.68
C ASP A 260 18.57 9.77 -3.25
N GLN A 261 18.77 9.46 -1.97
CA GLN A 261 18.63 8.10 -1.45
C GLN A 261 17.20 7.55 -1.61
N LEU A 262 16.17 8.40 -1.60
CA LEU A 262 14.79 7.98 -1.90
C LEU A 262 14.65 7.34 -3.29
N GLN A 263 15.49 7.74 -4.26
CA GLN A 263 15.49 7.18 -5.61
C GLN A 263 16.01 5.74 -5.65
N SER A 264 16.72 5.28 -4.62
CA SER A 264 17.32 3.94 -4.57
C SER A 264 16.72 3.06 -3.48
N ILE A 265 16.24 3.64 -2.38
CA ILE A 265 15.92 2.93 -1.14
C ILE A 265 14.50 3.31 -0.62
N PRO A 266 13.79 2.43 0.11
CA PRO A 266 12.61 2.77 0.91
C PRO A 266 12.75 4.01 1.80
N LEU A 267 11.64 4.72 2.04
CA LEU A 267 11.62 5.93 2.88
C LEU A 267 12.16 5.65 4.28
N HIS A 268 11.74 4.55 4.91
CA HIS A 268 12.19 4.17 6.25
C HIS A 268 13.72 3.96 6.30
N ASP A 269 14.26 3.21 5.36
CA ASP A 269 15.68 2.89 5.33
C ASP A 269 16.52 4.13 4.91
N ALA A 270 15.97 4.99 4.03
CA ALA A 270 16.57 6.28 3.70
C ALA A 270 16.63 7.22 4.92
N LEU A 271 15.58 7.24 5.76
CA LEU A 271 15.59 7.99 7.02
C LEU A 271 16.65 7.46 7.98
N ALA A 272 16.74 6.14 8.14
CA ALA A 272 17.74 5.52 9.01
C ALA A 272 19.17 5.79 8.52
N LYS A 273 19.40 5.67 7.21
CA LYS A 273 20.73 5.86 6.59
C LYS A 273 21.18 7.32 6.59
N CYS A 274 20.27 8.27 6.35
CA CYS A 274 20.60 9.69 6.24
C CYS A 274 20.43 10.45 7.56
N LYS A 275 20.17 9.77 8.68
CA LYS A 275 20.01 10.41 10.00
C LYS A 275 21.34 11.01 10.47
N ILE A 276 21.32 12.30 10.82
CA ILE A 276 22.51 13.04 11.28
C ILE A 276 22.34 13.70 12.65
N ASN A 277 21.16 13.62 13.28
CA ASN A 277 20.96 14.20 14.61
C ASN A 277 21.68 13.41 15.72
N SER A 278 22.28 14.15 16.66
CA SER A 278 22.91 13.61 17.88
C SER A 278 21.97 13.51 19.08
N TRP A 279 20.74 14.03 18.97
CA TRP A 279 19.70 14.00 20.01
C TRP A 279 18.59 12.99 19.68
N ASP A 280 17.78 12.63 20.68
CA ASP A 280 16.60 11.81 20.46
C ASP A 280 15.50 12.59 19.72
N ALA A 281 15.02 12.01 18.63
CA ALA A 281 13.99 12.60 17.80
C ALA A 281 12.77 11.69 17.72
N ASP A 282 11.59 12.32 17.62
CA ASP A 282 10.34 11.60 17.45
C ASP A 282 10.18 11.12 16.00
N SER A 283 9.65 9.91 15.85
CA SER A 283 9.31 9.36 14.54
C SER A 283 8.25 10.23 13.84
N ILE A 284 8.24 10.20 12.50
CA ILE A 284 7.29 10.96 11.69
C ILE A 284 5.83 10.65 12.07
N GLU A 285 5.54 9.39 12.40
CA GLU A 285 4.20 8.96 12.84
C GLU A 285 3.79 9.65 14.14
N VAL A 286 4.67 9.66 15.15
CA VAL A 286 4.44 10.32 16.45
C VAL A 286 4.16 11.81 16.26
N LYS A 287 4.96 12.49 15.43
CA LYS A 287 4.74 13.92 15.14
C LYS A 287 3.46 14.18 14.38
N ARG A 288 3.10 13.32 13.44
CA ARG A 288 1.83 13.43 12.71
C ARG A 288 0.64 13.35 13.66
N ASP A 289 0.70 12.47 14.64
CA ASP A 289 -0.35 12.30 15.65
C ASP A 289 -0.45 13.52 16.57
N GLN A 290 0.68 14.07 17.04
CA GLN A 290 0.72 15.31 17.83
C GLN A 290 0.12 16.52 17.08
N ILE A 291 0.37 16.62 15.76
CA ILE A 291 -0.15 17.70 14.91
C ILE A 291 -1.65 17.51 14.62
N GLY A 292 -2.09 16.27 14.42
CA GLY A 292 -3.51 15.94 14.22
C GLY A 292 -4.36 16.31 15.43
N TYR A 293 -3.90 15.98 16.64
CA TYR A 293 -4.58 16.29 17.89
C TYR A 293 -4.69 17.81 18.14
N SER A 294 -3.60 18.56 17.93
CA SER A 294 -3.56 20.01 18.13
C SER A 294 -4.36 20.84 17.11
N SER A 295 -4.78 20.23 15.99
CA SER A 295 -5.66 20.85 15.01
C SER A 295 -7.15 20.67 15.33
N LEU A 296 -7.52 19.61 16.06
CA LEU A 296 -8.89 19.36 16.52
C LEU A 296 -9.32 20.30 17.67
N GLU A 297 -8.38 20.77 18.48
CA GLU A 297 -8.66 21.74 19.55
C GLU A 297 -8.95 23.17 19.05
N LYS A 298 -8.62 23.51 17.79
CA LYS A 298 -8.67 24.90 17.28
C LYS A 298 -9.86 25.21 16.38
N THR A 299 -10.72 24.24 16.07
CA THR A 299 -11.85 24.43 15.15
C THR A 299 -13.20 24.14 15.82
N THR A 300 -13.61 24.97 16.79
CA THR A 300 -15.04 25.17 17.10
C THR A 300 -15.27 26.54 17.76
N PRO A 301 -15.77 27.55 17.02
CA PRO A 301 -16.47 28.69 17.59
C PRO A 301 -17.98 28.40 17.61
N GLY A 302 -18.59 28.32 18.80
CA GLY A 302 -20.05 28.37 18.97
C GLY A 302 -20.73 27.11 19.49
N SER A 303 -21.18 27.19 20.76
CA SER A 303 -22.25 26.43 21.41
C SER A 303 -22.30 24.89 21.28
N SER A 304 -21.72 24.21 22.27
CA SER A 304 -22.48 23.42 23.27
C SER A 304 -21.48 22.85 24.27
N LYS A 305 -21.80 22.96 25.57
CA LYS A 305 -20.96 22.53 26.69
C LYS A 305 -20.56 21.04 26.56
N ARG A 306 -19.44 20.74 25.91
CA ARG A 306 -18.65 19.53 26.21
C ARG A 306 -17.77 19.87 27.40
N LYS A 307 -18.12 19.28 28.55
CA LYS A 307 -17.28 19.26 29.74
C LYS A 307 -15.88 18.80 29.32
N LYS A 308 -14.85 19.59 29.65
CA LYS A 308 -13.47 19.14 29.73
C LYS A 308 -13.44 17.87 30.59
N PHE A 309 -13.08 16.73 30.03
CA PHE A 309 -12.42 15.69 30.80
C PHE A 309 -10.94 15.79 30.46
N GLY A 310 -10.21 16.49 31.34
CA GLY A 310 -8.79 16.29 31.44
C GLY A 310 -8.54 14.87 31.92
N GLN A 311 -7.43 14.30 31.45
CA GLN A 311 -6.67 13.21 32.04
C GLN A 311 -7.34 12.54 33.26
N GLU A 312 -8.34 11.69 33.02
CA GLU A 312 -8.68 10.65 33.98
C GLU A 312 -7.80 9.46 33.62
N SER A 313 -6.86 9.18 34.52
CA SER A 313 -6.37 7.82 34.76
C SER A 313 -7.53 6.84 34.59
N ASP A 314 -7.31 5.78 33.81
CA ASP A 314 -8.19 4.62 33.66
C ASP A 314 -8.38 3.93 35.03
N HIS A 315 -9.19 4.57 35.87
CA HIS A 315 -9.69 4.09 37.15
C HIS A 315 -11.22 4.09 37.07
N GLY A 316 -11.76 3.61 35.94
CA GLY A 316 -13.16 3.22 35.88
C GLY A 316 -13.39 2.12 36.92
N LYS A 317 -14.39 2.31 37.79
CA LYS A 317 -14.76 1.35 38.83
C LYS A 317 -15.09 0.01 38.15
N VAL A 318 -14.18 -0.96 38.25
CA VAL A 318 -14.37 -2.30 37.67
C VAL A 318 -15.44 -3.02 38.48
N ILE A 319 -16.64 -3.15 37.91
CA ILE A 319 -17.72 -3.93 38.51
C ILE A 319 -17.69 -5.32 37.86
N ILE A 320 -17.39 -6.34 38.65
CA ILE A 320 -17.40 -7.74 38.21
C ILE A 320 -18.79 -8.30 38.52
N LYS A 321 -19.55 -8.66 37.48
CA LYS A 321 -20.86 -9.31 37.57
C LYS A 321 -20.89 -10.51 36.63
N GLY A 322 -21.41 -11.65 37.09
CA GLY A 322 -21.67 -12.81 36.22
C GLY A 322 -20.42 -13.50 35.62
N GLY A 323 -19.24 -13.37 36.25
CA GLY A 323 -18.02 -14.08 35.83
C GLY A 323 -17.03 -13.27 34.96
N GLY A 324 -17.31 -11.98 34.71
CA GLY A 324 -16.38 -11.09 33.99
C GLY A 324 -16.56 -9.62 34.36
N ALA A 325 -15.63 -8.78 33.92
CA ALA A 325 -15.71 -7.32 34.09
C ALA A 325 -16.33 -6.67 32.86
N VAL A 326 -17.39 -5.88 33.05
CA VAL A 326 -17.96 -5.09 31.95
C VAL A 326 -17.00 -3.96 31.59
N HIS A 327 -16.62 -3.85 30.32
CA HIS A 327 -15.71 -2.80 29.89
C HIS A 327 -16.32 -1.41 30.12
N ALA A 328 -15.58 -0.49 30.75
CA ALA A 328 -16.05 0.87 31.05
C ALA A 328 -16.51 1.64 29.80
N CYS A 329 -15.89 1.37 28.65
CA CYS A 329 -16.26 1.98 27.37
C CYS A 329 -17.68 1.62 26.90
N SER A 330 -18.27 0.52 27.37
CA SER A 330 -19.66 0.15 27.04
C SER A 330 -20.69 1.09 27.65
N GLY A 331 -20.37 1.74 28.78
CA GLY A 331 -21.33 2.54 29.54
C GLY A 331 -22.43 1.72 30.24
N LEU A 332 -22.40 0.37 30.16
CA LEU A 332 -23.47 -0.51 30.67
C LEU A 332 -23.12 -1.23 31.98
N HIS A 333 -22.01 -0.88 32.63
CA HIS A 333 -21.47 -1.54 33.82
C HIS A 333 -22.44 -1.55 35.03
N GLU A 334 -23.40 -0.62 35.09
CA GLU A 334 -24.41 -0.58 36.15
C GLU A 334 -25.63 -1.49 35.88
N ILE A 335 -25.97 -1.76 34.61
CA ILE A 335 -27.24 -2.41 34.22
C ILE A 335 -27.09 -3.75 33.50
N ALA A 336 -25.87 -4.14 33.16
CA ALA A 336 -25.58 -5.37 32.44
C ALA A 336 -24.42 -6.17 33.06
N HIS A 337 -24.35 -7.46 32.71
CA HIS A 337 -23.27 -8.38 33.03
C HIS A 337 -22.79 -9.11 31.77
N VAL A 338 -21.60 -9.71 31.86
CA VAL A 338 -21.03 -10.48 30.74
C VAL A 338 -21.86 -11.74 30.51
N TYR A 339 -22.28 -11.96 29.28
CA TYR A 339 -23.10 -13.12 28.95
C TYR A 339 -22.29 -14.43 29.02
N GLN A 340 -22.86 -15.42 29.69
CA GLN A 340 -22.28 -16.75 29.84
C GLN A 340 -23.29 -17.81 29.38
N GLN A 341 -22.82 -18.78 28.59
CA GLN A 341 -23.63 -19.92 28.15
C GLN A 341 -22.81 -21.20 28.26
N ASN A 342 -23.38 -22.24 28.88
CA ASN A 342 -22.73 -23.55 29.02
C ASN A 342 -21.32 -23.48 29.64
N GLY A 343 -21.12 -22.59 30.62
CA GLY A 343 -19.83 -22.36 31.28
C GLY A 343 -18.83 -21.51 30.47
N LYS A 344 -19.14 -21.15 29.21
CA LYS A 344 -18.29 -20.28 28.38
C LYS A 344 -18.72 -18.83 28.54
N THR A 345 -17.75 -17.97 28.86
CA THR A 345 -17.92 -16.52 28.93
C THR A 345 -17.61 -15.90 27.56
N TYR A 346 -18.49 -15.05 27.05
CA TYR A 346 -18.29 -14.37 25.76
C TYR A 346 -17.60 -13.02 25.97
N ASP A 347 -16.31 -13.10 26.28
CA ASP A 347 -15.40 -11.96 26.49
C ASP A 347 -14.02 -12.32 25.94
N VAL A 348 -13.53 -11.53 24.97
CA VAL A 348 -12.27 -11.78 24.26
C VAL A 348 -11.48 -10.49 24.13
N VAL A 349 -10.18 -10.57 24.43
CA VAL A 349 -9.21 -9.51 24.18
C VAL A 349 -8.11 -10.05 23.27
N LEU A 350 -8.03 -9.51 22.06
CA LEU A 350 -7.00 -9.81 21.08
C LEU A 350 -5.95 -8.71 21.09
N ASN A 351 -4.67 -9.10 21.04
CA ASN A 351 -3.55 -8.17 20.96
C ASN A 351 -2.73 -8.47 19.70
N ALA A 352 -2.34 -7.42 18.97
CA ALA A 352 -1.52 -7.51 17.78
C ALA A 352 -0.28 -6.62 17.94
N VAL A 353 0.90 -7.23 17.94
CA VAL A 353 2.19 -6.55 18.09
C VAL A 353 3.01 -6.71 16.81
N ASP A 354 3.37 -5.59 16.20
CA ASP A 354 4.36 -5.51 15.13
C ASP A 354 5.58 -4.75 15.67
N VAL A 355 6.63 -5.50 16.01
CA VAL A 355 7.87 -4.99 16.61
C VAL A 355 8.61 -4.06 15.64
N ASP A 356 8.59 -4.40 14.35
CA ASP A 356 9.36 -3.66 13.34
C ASP A 356 8.72 -2.32 13.00
N SER A 357 7.39 -2.21 13.11
CA SER A 357 6.69 -0.92 12.95
C SER A 357 6.33 -0.25 14.28
N GLY A 358 6.74 -0.83 15.42
CA GLY A 358 6.43 -0.31 16.76
C GLY A 358 4.92 -0.21 17.04
N ARG A 359 4.10 -1.06 16.41
CA ARG A 359 2.64 -1.02 16.54
C ARG A 359 2.18 -2.04 17.54
N ASN A 360 1.46 -1.59 18.55
CA ASN A 360 0.79 -2.44 19.51
C ASN A 360 -0.69 -2.05 19.57
N SER A 361 -1.55 -2.94 19.07
CA SER A 361 -2.98 -2.71 18.95
C SER A 361 -3.76 -3.76 19.75
N TYR A 362 -4.89 -3.36 20.30
CA TYR A 362 -5.83 -4.25 20.96
C TYR A 362 -7.20 -4.23 20.27
N TYR A 363 -7.92 -5.33 20.40
CA TYR A 363 -9.33 -5.47 20.05
C TYR A 363 -10.03 -6.21 21.17
N LYS A 364 -11.04 -5.59 21.78
CA LYS A 364 -11.88 -6.15 22.85
C LYS A 364 -13.26 -6.39 22.28
N LEU A 365 -13.83 -7.55 22.58
CA LEU A 365 -15.15 -7.97 22.14
C LEU A 365 -15.86 -8.67 23.30
N GLN A 366 -17.06 -8.20 23.63
CA GLN A 366 -17.82 -8.70 24.78
C GLN A 366 -19.31 -8.73 24.47
N ILE A 367 -19.99 -9.82 24.84
CA ILE A 367 -21.46 -9.86 24.88
C ILE A 367 -21.92 -9.47 26.29
N LEU A 368 -22.84 -8.53 26.37
CA LEU A 368 -23.44 -8.04 27.60
C LEU A 368 -24.93 -8.41 27.61
N LYS A 369 -25.42 -8.98 28.71
CA LYS A 369 -26.85 -9.22 28.95
C LYS A 369 -27.36 -8.26 30.02
N HIS A 370 -28.54 -7.68 29.80
CA HIS A 370 -29.20 -6.87 30.83
C HIS A 370 -29.48 -7.70 32.08
N ASP A 371 -29.32 -7.12 33.28
CA ASP A 371 -29.43 -7.85 34.55
C ASP A 371 -30.85 -8.42 34.79
N HIS A 372 -31.88 -7.77 34.23
CA HIS A 372 -33.28 -8.10 34.48
C HIS A 372 -34.14 -8.31 33.23
N LEU A 373 -33.61 -8.00 32.04
CA LEU A 373 -34.35 -8.05 30.78
C LEU A 373 -33.65 -9.01 29.83
N ASP A 374 -34.40 -9.62 28.92
CA ASP A 374 -33.82 -10.36 27.81
C ASP A 374 -33.44 -9.38 26.69
N GLN A 375 -32.46 -8.53 27.01
CA GLN A 375 -31.81 -7.62 26.09
C GLN A 375 -30.31 -7.90 26.09
N PHE A 376 -29.72 -7.89 24.90
CA PHE A 376 -28.32 -8.23 24.70
C PHE A 376 -27.62 -7.11 23.95
N TRP A 377 -26.33 -6.92 24.24
CA TRP A 377 -25.47 -6.03 23.49
C TRP A 377 -24.16 -6.71 23.13
N VAL A 378 -23.59 -6.36 21.99
CA VAL A 378 -22.20 -6.68 21.66
C VAL A 378 -21.40 -5.39 21.71
N SER A 379 -20.44 -5.32 22.63
CA SER A 379 -19.49 -4.23 22.76
C SER A 379 -18.19 -4.57 22.06
N ARG A 380 -17.75 -3.68 21.18
CA ARG A 380 -16.51 -3.79 20.40
C ARG A 380 -15.66 -2.59 20.70
N ALA A 381 -14.41 -2.78 21.08
CA ALA A 381 -13.48 -1.67 21.28
C ALA A 381 -12.12 -2.02 20.68
N TRP A 382 -11.58 -1.12 19.88
CA TRP A 382 -10.23 -1.28 19.31
C TRP A 382 -9.41 -0.04 19.59
N GLY A 383 -8.09 -0.21 19.68
CA GLY A 383 -7.21 0.92 19.89
C GLY A 383 -5.74 0.55 19.86
N ARG A 384 -4.89 1.57 20.00
CA ARG A 384 -3.43 1.39 20.14
C ARG A 384 -3.02 1.55 21.60
N ILE A 385 -2.30 0.57 22.12
CA ILE A 385 -1.86 0.54 23.52
C ILE A 385 -0.90 1.72 23.76
N GLY A 386 -1.15 2.49 24.82
CA GLY A 386 -0.38 3.68 25.17
C GLY A 386 -0.77 4.96 24.42
N THR A 387 -1.87 4.95 23.67
CA THR A 387 -2.41 6.13 22.98
C THR A 387 -3.91 6.29 23.24
N THR A 388 -4.47 7.45 22.88
CA THR A 388 -5.93 7.66 22.87
C THR A 388 -6.58 7.29 21.53
N ILE A 389 -5.84 6.62 20.63
CA ILE A 389 -6.33 6.19 19.33
C ILE A 389 -7.14 4.92 19.51
N GLY A 390 -8.42 5.00 19.20
CA GLY A 390 -9.32 3.88 19.25
C GLY A 390 -10.76 4.32 19.02
N SER A 391 -11.64 3.35 18.90
CA SER A 391 -13.07 3.58 18.90
C SER A 391 -13.77 2.45 19.65
N HIS A 392 -14.97 2.74 20.09
CA HIS A 392 -15.86 1.76 20.69
C HIS A 392 -17.21 1.82 19.96
N LEU A 393 -17.80 0.65 19.77
CA LEU A 393 -19.11 0.47 19.17
C LEU A 393 -19.91 -0.50 20.04
N LEU A 394 -21.19 -0.19 20.23
CA LEU A 394 -22.12 -0.98 20.99
C LEU A 394 -23.36 -1.21 20.13
N GLU A 395 -23.72 -2.47 19.92
CA GLU A 395 -24.87 -2.87 19.10
C GLU A 395 -25.83 -3.68 19.97
N SER A 396 -27.12 -3.40 19.88
CA SER A 396 -28.18 -4.07 20.63
C SER A 396 -28.80 -5.20 19.81
N PHE A 397 -29.16 -6.29 20.49
CA PHE A 397 -29.78 -7.48 19.93
C PHE A 397 -30.96 -7.93 20.80
N ASP A 398 -32.00 -8.46 20.16
CA ASP A 398 -33.22 -8.90 20.83
C ASP A 398 -33.07 -10.32 21.39
N THR A 399 -32.17 -11.14 20.83
CA THR A 399 -31.93 -12.51 21.29
C THR A 399 -30.45 -12.81 21.52
N ALA A 400 -30.19 -13.74 22.44
CA ALA A 400 -28.83 -14.22 22.70
C ALA A 400 -28.21 -14.89 21.46
N LEU A 401 -29.01 -15.57 20.64
CA LEU A 401 -28.53 -16.28 19.45
C LEU A 401 -27.96 -15.32 18.42
N GLU A 402 -28.67 -14.22 18.13
CA GLU A 402 -28.19 -13.18 17.20
C GLU A 402 -26.90 -12.52 17.72
N ALA A 403 -26.83 -12.23 19.02
CA ALA A 403 -25.63 -11.68 19.63
C ALA A 403 -24.43 -12.65 19.54
N ILE A 404 -24.65 -13.95 19.72
CA ILE A 404 -23.60 -14.99 19.60
C ILE A 404 -23.15 -15.14 18.15
N GLU A 405 -24.08 -15.16 17.20
CA GLU A 405 -23.75 -15.26 15.76
C GLU A 405 -22.88 -14.06 15.34
N PHE A 406 -23.31 -12.85 15.70
CA PHE A 406 -22.56 -11.63 15.44
C PHE A 406 -21.18 -11.59 16.12
N PHE A 407 -21.09 -12.10 17.36
CA PHE A 407 -19.83 -12.23 18.08
C PHE A 407 -18.88 -13.20 17.37
N CYS A 408 -19.38 -14.35 16.92
CA CYS A 408 -18.58 -15.36 16.22
C CYS A 408 -18.12 -14.91 14.83
N GLU A 409 -18.90 -14.09 14.13
CA GLU A 409 -18.48 -13.48 12.85
C GLU A 409 -17.41 -12.39 13.02
N SER A 410 -17.34 -11.77 14.20
CA SER A 410 -16.46 -10.64 14.49
C SER A 410 -15.07 -11.03 15.03
N VAL A 411 -14.85 -12.32 15.32
CA VAL A 411 -13.58 -12.92 15.75
C VAL A 411 -13.00 -13.75 14.61
#